data_AF-A0A9P7Q4U7-F1
#
_entry.id   AF-A0A9P7Q4U7-F1
#
_cell.length_a   1.000
_cell.length_b   1.000
_cell.length_c   1.000
_cell.angle_alpha   90.00
_cell.angle_beta   90.00
_cell.angle_gamma   90.00
#
_symmetry.space_group_name_H-M   'P 1'
#
loop_
_entity.id
_entity.type
_entity.pdbx_description
1 polymer ?
#
loop_
_entity_poly.entity_id
_entity_poly.type
_entity_poly.pdbx_seq_one_letter_code
_entity_poly.pdbx_strand_id
1 'polypeptide(L)'
;MTDVFCTGRRITSWDETVPSSELEKRVSGSQATIRLPTEPSPASIVIAGITVSFIMTYRWVERQGLNAKQYYVQYVKFRNRNSERKLVQAVANGAFIQDRLMESGFEQTRDAPEGITNFVLTVADSRDGEL
;
A
#
# COMPACT_ATOMS: atom_id res chain seq x y z
N MET A 1 -5.26 71.01 -5.96
CA MET A 1 -5.05 70.03 -7.04
C MET A 1 -5.54 68.71 -6.51
N THR A 2 -6.74 68.35 -6.93
CA THR A 2 -7.57 67.29 -6.37
C THR A 2 -7.57 66.17 -7.39
N ASP A 3 -7.22 64.95 -6.99
CA ASP A 3 -7.57 63.78 -7.79
C ASP A 3 -8.03 62.65 -6.89
N VAL A 4 -9.33 62.42 -6.99
CA VAL A 4 -10.04 61.22 -6.54
C VAL A 4 -10.10 60.31 -7.76
N PHE A 5 -9.49 59.13 -7.68
CA PHE A 5 -9.84 58.03 -8.58
C PHE A 5 -9.94 56.72 -7.79
N CYS A 6 -11.14 56.44 -7.30
CA CYS A 6 -11.63 55.09 -7.14
C CYS A 6 -12.15 54.65 -8.51
N THR A 7 -11.52 53.65 -9.14
CA THR A 7 -12.14 52.91 -10.25
C THR A 7 -11.97 51.43 -10.00
N GLY A 8 -13.11 50.80 -9.71
CA GLY A 8 -13.28 49.38 -9.43
C GLY A 8 -12.66 48.49 -10.49
N ARG A 9 -11.87 47.52 -10.02
CA ARG A 9 -11.39 46.43 -10.85
C ARG A 9 -12.54 45.44 -11.02
N ARG A 10 -13.19 45.57 -12.17
CA ARG A 10 -14.21 44.67 -12.72
C ARG A 10 -13.63 43.25 -12.78
N ILE A 11 -14.08 42.37 -11.88
CA ILE A 11 -13.79 40.94 -11.92
C ILE A 11 -14.49 40.39 -13.17
N THR A 12 -13.71 40.08 -14.20
CA THR A 12 -14.20 39.40 -15.40
C THR A 12 -14.40 37.93 -15.08
N SER A 13 -15.58 37.40 -15.41
CA SER A 13 -16.06 36.03 -15.22
C SER A 13 -15.34 35.01 -16.14
N TRP A 14 -14.03 34.95 -16.02
CA TRP A 14 -13.15 33.95 -16.63
C TRP A 14 -12.19 33.40 -15.58
N ASP A 15 -12.64 33.35 -14.32
CA ASP A 15 -11.99 32.50 -13.32
C ASP A 15 -12.14 31.07 -13.80
N GLU A 16 -10.99 30.52 -14.15
CA GLU A 16 -10.78 29.14 -14.55
C GLU A 16 -11.64 28.25 -13.68
N THR A 17 -12.61 27.60 -14.32
CA THR A 17 -13.19 26.39 -13.76
C THR A 17 -12.08 25.34 -13.83
N VAL A 18 -11.16 25.38 -12.87
CA VAL A 18 -10.29 24.25 -12.59
C VAL A 18 -11.26 23.13 -12.24
N PRO A 19 -11.36 22.06 -13.05
CA PRO A 19 -12.17 20.94 -12.64
C PRO A 19 -11.58 20.45 -11.32
N SER A 20 -12.37 20.57 -10.25
CA SER A 20 -12.15 19.97 -8.93
C SER A 20 -12.29 18.45 -9.03
N SER A 21 -11.65 17.85 -10.03
CA SER A 21 -11.54 16.43 -10.23
C SER A 21 -10.12 16.07 -9.86
N GLU A 22 -10.00 15.30 -8.78
CA GLU A 22 -8.76 14.67 -8.36
C GLU A 22 -7.73 15.64 -7.76
N LEU A 23 -8.10 16.24 -6.62
CA LEU A 23 -7.17 16.17 -5.49
C LEU A 23 -6.87 14.67 -5.26
N GLU A 24 -5.92 14.11 -6.01
CA GLU A 24 -5.21 12.93 -5.57
C GLU A 24 -4.68 13.32 -4.20
N LYS A 25 -5.38 12.84 -3.15
CA LYS A 25 -4.95 12.93 -1.76
C LYS A 25 -3.56 12.30 -1.79
N ARG A 26 -2.51 13.13 -1.89
CA ARG A 26 -1.13 12.70 -1.86
C ARG A 26 -0.95 12.07 -0.49
N VAL A 27 -1.24 10.78 -0.41
CA VAL A 27 -0.90 9.97 0.75
C VAL A 27 0.61 10.07 0.80
N SER A 28 1.13 10.87 1.73
CA SER A 28 2.55 10.93 2.00
C SER A 28 2.97 9.54 2.46
N GLY A 29 3.44 8.74 1.51
CA GLY A 29 3.61 7.32 1.70
C GLY A 29 4.34 6.68 0.53
N SER A 30 4.90 5.50 0.78
CA SER A 30 5.50 4.65 -0.23
C SER A 30 4.50 3.61 -0.69
N GLN A 31 4.40 3.41 -2.00
CA GLN A 31 3.62 2.35 -2.59
C GLN A 31 4.53 1.44 -3.42
N ALA A 32 4.36 0.13 -3.28
CA ALA A 32 5.10 -0.86 -4.05
C ALA A 32 4.22 -2.05 -4.43
N THR A 33 4.37 -2.54 -5.66
CA THR A 33 3.78 -3.83 -6.06
C THR A 33 4.78 -4.94 -5.75
N ILE A 34 4.35 -5.89 -4.92
CA ILE A 34 5.18 -6.97 -4.40
C ILE A 34 4.76 -8.26 -5.08
N ARG A 35 5.70 -8.92 -5.78
CA ARG A 35 5.49 -10.26 -6.33
C ARG A 35 5.74 -11.31 -5.27
N LEU A 36 4.84 -12.29 -5.18
CA LEU A 36 5.02 -13.41 -4.27
C LEU A 36 6.10 -14.37 -4.80
N PRO A 37 7.02 -14.84 -3.95
CA PRO A 37 7.99 -15.85 -4.34
C PRO A 37 7.28 -17.17 -4.69
N THR A 38 7.82 -17.88 -5.68
CA THR A 38 7.35 -19.20 -6.12
C THR A 38 8.35 -20.31 -5.86
N GLU A 39 9.55 -19.95 -5.40
CA GLU A 39 10.63 -20.88 -5.06
C GLU A 39 10.61 -21.19 -3.55
N PRO A 40 11.11 -22.38 -3.13
CA PRO A 40 11.11 -22.80 -1.73
C PRO A 40 12.18 -22.09 -0.87
N SER A 41 12.33 -20.78 -1.05
CA SER A 41 13.28 -19.95 -0.29
C SER A 41 12.50 -18.92 0.54
N PRO A 42 12.70 -18.86 1.86
CA PRO A 42 12.18 -17.78 2.68
C PRO A 42 12.72 -16.45 2.14
N ALA A 43 11.82 -15.61 1.65
CA ALA A 43 12.15 -14.28 1.16
C ALA A 43 11.60 -13.21 2.10
N SER A 44 12.31 -12.09 2.18
CA SER A 44 11.81 -10.90 2.86
C SER A 44 12.24 -9.65 2.13
N ILE A 45 11.41 -8.62 2.20
CA ILE A 45 11.67 -7.31 1.60
C ILE A 45 11.34 -6.22 2.62
N VAL A 46 11.95 -5.05 2.46
CA VAL A 46 11.71 -3.90 3.33
C VAL A 46 11.24 -2.73 2.47
N ILE A 47 10.06 -2.19 2.78
CA ILE A 47 9.46 -1.04 2.09
C ILE A 47 9.07 -0.02 3.15
N ALA A 48 9.65 1.19 3.07
CA ALA A 48 9.41 2.28 4.03
C ALA A 48 9.50 1.83 5.51
N GLY A 49 10.50 1.00 5.83
CA GLY A 49 10.72 0.46 7.17
C GLY A 49 9.73 -0.65 7.61
N ILE A 50 8.77 -1.03 6.77
CA ILE A 50 7.96 -2.24 6.97
C ILE A 50 8.70 -3.43 6.36
N THR A 51 9.06 -4.40 7.20
CA THR A 51 9.58 -5.69 6.74
C THR A 51 8.41 -6.61 6.42
N VAL A 52 8.39 -7.12 5.20
CA VAL A 52 7.44 -8.14 4.74
C VAL A 52 8.20 -9.45 4.57
N SER A 53 7.76 -10.50 5.24
CA SER A 53 8.34 -11.84 5.15
C SER A 53 7.32 -12.84 4.61
N PHE A 54 7.76 -13.73 3.72
CA PHE A 54 6.91 -14.73 3.09
C PHE A 54 7.13 -16.09 3.73
N ILE A 55 6.07 -16.66 4.30
CA ILE A 55 6.08 -18.00 4.88
C ILE A 55 5.55 -18.96 3.81
N MET A 56 6.46 -19.76 3.26
CA MET A 56 6.19 -20.68 2.15
C MET A 56 5.67 -22.03 2.66
N THR A 57 4.79 -22.64 1.88
CA THR A 57 4.39 -24.05 2.03
C THR A 57 4.33 -24.71 0.65
N TYR A 58 3.94 -25.99 0.60
CA TYR A 58 3.76 -26.70 -0.67
C TYR A 58 2.45 -27.49 -0.69
N ARG A 59 1.99 -27.77 -1.91
CA ARG A 59 0.92 -28.73 -2.19
C ARG A 59 1.33 -29.63 -3.35
N TRP A 60 0.78 -30.83 -3.38
CA TRP A 60 0.89 -31.71 -4.53
C TRP A 60 -0.15 -31.30 -5.58
N VAL A 61 0.30 -31.14 -6.82
CA VAL A 61 -0.57 -30.88 -7.96
C VAL A 61 -0.28 -31.90 -9.04
N GLU A 62 -1.32 -32.44 -9.64
CA GLU A 62 -1.19 -33.32 -10.79
C GLU A 62 -0.93 -32.47 -12.04
N ARG A 63 0.18 -32.73 -12.72
CA ARG A 63 0.54 -32.12 -14.00
C ARG A 63 0.90 -33.23 -14.96
N GLN A 64 0.10 -33.38 -16.01
CA GLN A 64 0.34 -34.38 -17.07
C GLN A 64 0.44 -35.83 -16.52
N GLY A 65 -0.40 -36.19 -15.55
CA GLY A 65 -0.41 -37.53 -14.94
C GLY A 65 0.72 -37.76 -13.92
N LEU A 66 1.49 -36.72 -13.58
CA LEU A 66 2.55 -36.78 -12.58
C LEU A 66 2.28 -35.84 -11.41
N ASN A 67 2.55 -36.31 -10.20
CA ASN A 67 2.49 -35.48 -9.00
C ASN A 67 3.70 -34.57 -8.93
N ALA A 68 3.47 -33.26 -9.03
CA ALA A 68 4.49 -32.23 -8.89
C ALA A 68 4.28 -31.45 -7.58
N LYS A 69 5.37 -31.08 -6.90
CA LYS A 69 5.31 -30.13 -5.79
C LYS A 69 5.13 -28.71 -6.35
N GLN A 70 4.11 -28.01 -5.88
CA GLN A 70 3.92 -26.59 -6.12
C GLN A 70 4.10 -25.84 -4.80
N TYR A 71 5.08 -24.95 -4.75
CA TYR A 71 5.28 -24.05 -3.62
C TYR A 71 4.41 -22.81 -3.77
N TYR A 72 3.93 -22.30 -2.65
CA TYR A 72 3.15 -21.06 -2.59
C TYR A 72 3.34 -20.39 -1.22
N VAL A 73 3.05 -19.09 -1.17
CA VAL A 73 3.04 -18.34 0.09
C VAL A 73 1.76 -18.68 0.84
N GLN A 74 1.88 -19.24 2.04
CA GLN A 74 0.72 -19.49 2.90
C GLN A 74 0.40 -18.26 3.75
N TYR A 75 1.44 -17.64 4.30
CA TYR A 75 1.29 -16.47 5.17
C TYR A 75 2.26 -15.36 4.79
N VAL A 76 1.81 -14.14 5.02
CA VAL A 76 2.62 -12.92 4.92
C VAL A 76 2.75 -12.33 6.31
N LYS A 77 3.98 -12.10 6.74
CA LYS A 77 4.29 -11.46 8.01
C LYS A 77 4.74 -10.02 7.77
N PHE A 78 4.09 -9.07 8.41
CA PHE A 78 4.42 -7.65 8.42
C PHE A 78 5.07 -7.30 9.76
N ARG A 79 6.18 -6.55 9.72
CA ARG A 79 6.82 -5.97 10.91
C ARG A 79 7.13 -4.51 10.65
N ASN A 80 6.69 -3.63 11.55
CA ASN A 80 7.12 -2.24 11.51
C ASN A 80 8.47 -2.09 12.24
N ARG A 81 9.54 -1.75 11.51
CA ARG A 81 10.86 -1.45 12.07
C ARG A 81 11.12 0.05 12.24
N ASN A 82 10.17 0.90 11.86
CA ASN A 82 10.26 2.33 12.14
C ASN A 82 10.07 2.58 13.63
N SER A 83 10.65 3.66 14.14
CA SER A 83 10.39 4.17 15.50
C SER A 83 8.99 4.74 15.66
N GLU A 84 8.30 5.01 14.54
CA GLU A 84 6.98 5.65 14.47
C GLU A 84 5.90 4.66 14.05
N ARG A 85 4.64 5.03 14.32
CA ARG A 85 3.47 4.30 13.81
C ARG A 85 3.31 4.56 12.32
N LYS A 86 3.04 3.52 11.54
CA LYS A 86 2.78 3.63 10.09
C LYS A 86 1.44 2.98 9.75
N LEU A 87 0.65 3.62 8.89
CA LEU A 87 -0.52 2.99 8.28
C LEU A 87 -0.03 2.03 7.20
N VAL A 88 -0.32 0.75 7.37
CA VAL A 88 0.12 -0.30 6.46
C VAL A 88 -1.10 -0.95 5.83
N GLN A 89 -1.18 -0.84 4.51
CA GLN A 89 -2.26 -1.41 3.72
C GLN A 89 -1.68 -2.31 2.63
N ALA A 90 -2.09 -3.58 2.60
CA ALA A 90 -1.71 -4.56 1.61
C ALA A 90 -2.97 -5.10 0.92
N VAL A 91 -3.08 -4.90 -0.39
CA VAL A 91 -4.26 -5.26 -1.19
C VAL A 91 -3.88 -6.21 -2.31
N ALA A 92 -4.59 -7.32 -2.44
CA ALA A 92 -4.46 -8.24 -3.56
C ALA A 92 -5.83 -8.53 -4.15
N ASN A 93 -5.97 -8.43 -5.49
CA ASN A 93 -7.25 -8.67 -6.19
C ASN A 93 -8.45 -7.93 -5.56
N GLY A 94 -8.25 -6.71 -5.05
CA GLY A 94 -9.29 -5.92 -4.39
C GLY A 94 -9.60 -6.30 -2.93
N ALA A 95 -8.94 -7.32 -2.37
CA ALA A 95 -9.11 -7.74 -0.97
C ALA A 95 -7.94 -7.28 -0.09
N PHE A 96 -8.23 -6.83 1.13
CA PHE A 96 -7.22 -6.47 2.11
C PHE A 96 -6.58 -7.70 2.75
N ILE A 97 -5.27 -7.83 2.59
CA ILE A 97 -4.42 -8.74 3.38
C ILE A 97 -4.13 -8.11 4.74
N GLN A 98 -3.82 -6.81 4.72
CA GLN A 98 -3.53 -6.00 5.89
C GLN A 98 -4.12 -4.60 5.65
N ASP A 99 -4.74 -4.02 6.66
CA ASP A 99 -5.21 -2.64 6.63
C ASP A 99 -5.26 -2.13 8.08
N ARG A 100 -4.12 -1.66 8.57
CA ARG A 100 -3.98 -1.29 9.98
C ARG A 100 -2.83 -0.33 10.22
N LEU A 101 -3.02 0.54 11.19
CA LEU A 101 -1.96 1.30 11.83
C LEU A 101 -1.05 0.39 12.68
N MET A 102 0.20 0.21 12.25
CA MET A 102 1.19 -0.63 12.93
C MET A 102 2.09 0.21 13.83
N GLU A 103 2.14 -0.13 15.12
CA GLU A 103 3.06 0.50 16.07
C GLU A 103 4.52 0.10 15.83
N SER A 104 5.45 0.86 16.40
CA SER A 104 6.88 0.52 16.37
C SER A 104 7.12 -0.87 16.95
N GLY A 105 7.86 -1.71 16.23
CA GLY A 105 8.16 -3.08 16.63
C GLY A 105 6.99 -4.06 16.50
N PHE A 106 5.78 -3.60 16.14
CA PHE A 106 4.62 -4.46 15.99
C PHE A 106 4.81 -5.45 14.84
N GLU A 107 4.40 -6.70 15.07
CA GLU A 107 4.44 -7.79 14.10
C GLU A 107 3.06 -8.41 13.93
N GLN A 108 2.69 -8.72 12.70
CA GLN A 108 1.44 -9.41 12.40
C GLN A 108 1.59 -10.36 11.21
N THR A 109 1.08 -11.57 11.38
CA THR A 109 1.00 -12.58 10.32
C THR A 109 -0.43 -12.66 9.80
N ARG A 110 -0.59 -12.76 8.49
CA ARG A 110 -1.87 -12.85 7.77
C ARG A 110 -1.81 -13.96 6.74
N ASP A 111 -2.93 -14.62 6.50
CA ASP A 111 -3.09 -15.53 5.37
C ASP A 111 -2.86 -14.79 4.05
N ALA A 112 -2.12 -15.40 3.14
CA ALA A 112 -2.06 -14.94 1.77
C ALA A 112 -3.33 -15.43 1.04
N PRO A 113 -4.10 -14.54 0.40
CA PRO A 113 -5.23 -14.95 -0.41
C PRO A 113 -4.80 -15.97 -1.47
N GLU A 114 -5.61 -17.01 -1.69
CA GLU A 114 -5.28 -18.05 -2.66
C GLU A 114 -5.25 -17.49 -4.09
N GLY A 115 -4.33 -18.02 -4.91
CA GLY A 115 -4.27 -17.71 -6.34
C GLY A 115 -3.70 -16.33 -6.70
N ILE A 116 -3.25 -15.53 -5.73
CA ILE A 116 -2.61 -14.24 -6.02
C ILE A 116 -1.14 -14.46 -6.44
N THR A 117 -0.64 -13.60 -7.32
CA THR A 117 0.78 -13.57 -7.72
C THR A 117 1.51 -12.35 -7.19
N ASN A 118 0.75 -11.31 -6.83
CA ASN A 118 1.26 -10.05 -6.32
C ASN A 118 0.21 -9.38 -5.43
N PHE A 119 0.66 -8.40 -4.66
CA PHE A 119 -0.20 -7.47 -3.93
C PHE A 119 0.44 -6.09 -3.91
N VAL A 120 -0.37 -5.06 -3.76
CA VAL A 120 0.08 -3.68 -3.60
C VAL A 120 0.21 -3.39 -2.12
N LEU A 121 1.39 -2.93 -1.70
CA LEU A 121 1.65 -2.43 -0.35
C LEU A 121 1.73 -0.91 -0.39
N THR A 122 0.90 -0.27 0.41
CA THR A 122 0.95 1.16 0.70
C THR A 122 1.37 1.33 2.16
N VAL A 123 2.39 2.14 2.40
CA VAL A 123 2.87 2.52 3.73
C VAL A 123 2.81 4.03 3.83
N ALA A 124 2.02 4.55 4.77
CA ALA A 124 1.85 5.98 4.99
C ALA A 124 2.18 6.37 6.42
N ASP A 125 2.56 7.63 6.60
CA ASP A 125 2.73 8.20 7.92
C ASP A 125 1.36 8.36 8.61
N SER A 126 1.31 8.00 9.89
CA SER A 126 0.17 8.34 10.73
C SER A 126 0.21 9.83 11.01
N ARG A 127 -0.60 10.61 10.29
CA ARG A 127 -0.86 11.98 10.74
C ARG A 127 -1.81 11.89 11.93
N ASP A 128 -1.42 12.45 13.06
CA ASP A 128 -2.28 12.53 14.24
C ASP A 128 -3.63 13.15 13.84
N GLY A 129 -4.71 12.37 13.82
CA GLY A 129 -6.07 12.88 13.67
C GLY A 129 -7.00 12.22 12.64
N GLU A 130 -6.58 11.24 11.84
CA GLU A 130 -7.52 10.47 10.98
C GLU A 130 -7.64 9.02 11.51
N LEU A 131 -8.79 8.72 12.12
CA LEU A 131 -9.32 7.37 12.38
C LEU A 131 -10.50 7.13 11.43
#